data_AF-A0A2V0P1F4-F1
#
_entry.id   AF-A0A2V0P1F4-F1
#
_cell.length_a   1.000
_cell.length_b   1.000
_cell.length_c   1.000
_cell.angle_alpha   90.00
_cell.angle_beta   90.00
_cell.angle_gamma   90.00
#
_symmetry.space_group_name_H-M   'P 1'
#
loop_
_entity.id
_entity.type
_entity.pdbx_description
1 polymer ?
#
loop_
_entity_poly.entity_id
_entity_poly.type
_entity_poly.pdbx_seq_one_letter_code
_entity_poly.pdbx_strand_id
1 'polypeptide(L)'
;MMAMCQETARTRSGGAGGGAKRQKSGSAPSPRRGSQGGGGGEGGAAAGGGAGAAGGPSVVVGPDGKARCPWSTTYKGAGAAEYIAYHDEEWCRPERDERALFELLVLEGAQAGLSWATILAKRPAYRAAFKNFDPAAVAAMGEGELEALLEPGSGIVRHRGKVLSAVSNAKCFLEIQRRHGSFSDWLWQFVPGGAPMVNAWTDMAQMPTHTRESEALSAALKKEGFKFVGPVTCYSYMQGAGLVNDHLVGCFCREGL
;
A
#
# COMPACT_ATOMS: atom_id res chain seq x y z
N MET A 1 2.70 3.48 -8.87
CA MET A 1 1.45 3.41 -8.09
C MET A 1 1.85 3.53 -6.62
N MET A 2 2.28 4.72 -6.17
CA MET A 2 2.53 4.99 -4.74
C MET A 2 1.18 5.15 -4.06
N ALA A 3 0.89 4.28 -3.10
CA ALA A 3 -0.41 4.20 -2.46
C ALA A 3 -0.73 5.39 -1.53
N MET A 4 0.26 6.06 -0.94
CA MET A 4 0.00 7.21 -0.03
C MET A 4 0.85 8.45 -0.35
N CYS A 5 2.06 8.27 -0.89
CA CYS A 5 3.06 9.33 -1.02
C CYS A 5 3.00 10.15 -2.35
N GLN A 6 2.26 9.73 -3.39
CA GLN A 6 2.27 10.40 -4.72
C GLN A 6 1.05 11.28 -5.04
N GLU A 7 0.12 11.53 -4.12
CA GLU A 7 -1.03 12.41 -4.43
C GLU A 7 -0.61 13.84 -4.81
N THR A 8 0.60 14.28 -4.43
CA THR A 8 1.13 15.62 -4.72
C THR A 8 1.63 15.81 -6.17
N ALA A 9 1.84 14.75 -6.96
CA ALA A 9 2.50 14.85 -8.26
C ALA A 9 1.56 14.98 -9.48
N ARG A 10 0.22 15.02 -9.29
CA ARG A 10 -0.75 14.93 -10.40
C ARG A 10 -1.64 16.16 -10.60
N THR A 11 -1.10 17.36 -10.44
CA THR A 11 -1.77 18.57 -10.95
C THR A 11 -0.90 19.32 -11.96
N ARG A 12 -1.46 19.42 -13.19
CA ARG A 12 -1.07 20.22 -14.36
C ARG A 12 -0.09 19.60 -15.38
N SER A 13 -0.66 19.07 -16.46
CA SER A 13 -0.49 19.66 -17.79
C SER A 13 -1.54 19.07 -18.75
N GLY A 14 -2.56 19.87 -19.08
CA GLY A 14 -3.44 19.59 -20.21
C GLY A 14 -2.68 19.85 -21.51
N GLY A 15 -2.88 18.96 -22.49
CA GLY A 15 -2.33 19.08 -23.82
C GLY A 15 -3.02 18.10 -24.76
N ALA A 16 -3.83 18.66 -25.66
CA ALA A 16 -4.60 17.97 -26.68
C ALA A 16 -3.72 17.23 -27.71
N GLY A 17 -4.27 16.20 -28.37
CA GLY A 17 -3.67 15.71 -29.61
C GLY A 17 -4.13 14.33 -30.08
N GLY A 18 -5.18 14.31 -30.90
CA GLY A 18 -5.28 13.55 -32.16
C GLY A 18 -4.93 12.06 -32.21
N GLY A 19 -5.94 11.23 -32.45
CA GLY A 19 -5.75 9.84 -32.85
C GLY A 19 -5.25 9.66 -34.28
N ALA A 20 -4.59 8.53 -34.55
CA ALA A 20 -4.50 7.93 -35.88
C ALA A 20 -4.19 6.43 -35.78
N LYS A 21 -4.75 5.69 -36.75
CA LYS A 21 -4.91 4.23 -36.83
C LYS A 21 -3.60 3.48 -37.10
N ARG A 22 -3.50 2.26 -36.56
CA ARG A 22 -2.53 1.23 -36.97
C ARG A 22 -3.02 0.48 -38.20
N GLN A 23 -2.15 0.30 -39.19
CA GLN A 23 -2.26 -0.71 -40.25
C GLN A 23 -0.95 -1.51 -40.36
N LYS A 24 -1.08 -2.78 -40.75
CA LYS A 24 -0.05 -3.83 -40.85
C LYS A 24 0.55 -3.90 -42.26
N SER A 25 1.84 -4.23 -42.35
CA SER A 25 2.54 -5.05 -43.37
C SER A 25 4.05 -4.97 -43.04
N GLY A 26 4.96 -5.91 -43.32
CA GLY A 26 4.99 -7.17 -44.04
C GLY A 26 6.47 -7.45 -44.39
N SER A 27 7.00 -8.61 -43.98
CA SER A 27 8.10 -9.43 -44.55
C SER A 27 9.54 -8.90 -44.82
N ALA A 28 10.47 -9.85 -44.63
CA ALA A 28 11.96 -9.87 -44.61
C ALA A 28 12.64 -9.71 -46.01
N PRO A 29 13.99 -9.86 -46.26
CA PRO A 29 15.04 -10.61 -45.51
C PRO A 29 16.49 -10.02 -45.43
N SER A 30 17.33 -10.80 -44.71
CA SER A 30 18.77 -10.74 -44.32
C SER A 30 19.80 -10.56 -45.46
N PRO A 31 21.13 -10.32 -45.22
CA PRO A 31 22.05 -11.36 -44.70
C PRO A 31 23.25 -10.94 -43.80
N ARG A 32 23.54 -11.82 -42.84
CA ARG A 32 24.82 -12.44 -42.40
C ARG A 32 26.15 -11.65 -42.26
N ARG A 33 26.77 -11.92 -41.08
CA ARG A 33 28.19 -12.19 -40.70
C ARG A 33 28.71 -11.16 -39.68
N GLY A 34 29.38 -11.51 -38.58
CA GLY A 34 29.84 -12.77 -38.01
C GLY A 34 30.52 -12.51 -36.64
N SER A 35 30.74 -13.58 -35.86
CA SER A 35 31.84 -13.87 -34.90
C SER A 35 32.63 -12.70 -34.25
N GLN A 36 33.07 -12.67 -33.00
CA GLN A 36 33.32 -13.63 -31.92
C GLN A 36 33.95 -12.82 -30.75
N GLY A 37 33.88 -13.33 -29.50
CA GLY A 37 34.78 -13.02 -28.38
C GLY A 37 34.51 -11.69 -27.65
N GLY A 38 34.68 -11.54 -26.33
CA GLY A 38 35.33 -12.33 -25.28
C GLY A 38 35.93 -11.35 -24.25
N GLY A 39 35.87 -11.69 -22.95
CA GLY A 39 36.47 -10.91 -21.83
C GLY A 39 35.51 -9.87 -21.24
N GLY A 40 35.25 -9.78 -19.93
CA GLY A 40 36.16 -9.90 -18.80
C GLY A 40 36.37 -8.50 -18.23
N GLY A 41 35.90 -8.22 -17.01
CA GLY A 41 36.06 -6.90 -16.40
C GLY A 41 35.22 -6.70 -15.14
N GLU A 42 35.84 -6.94 -14.00
CA GLU A 42 35.40 -6.59 -12.65
C GLU A 42 35.38 -5.07 -12.43
N GLY A 43 34.65 -4.65 -11.39
CA GLY A 43 35.05 -3.49 -10.57
C GLY A 43 34.27 -2.20 -10.82
N GLY A 44 33.63 -1.70 -9.78
CA GLY A 44 33.17 -0.30 -9.74
C GLY A 44 31.92 -0.05 -8.92
N ALA A 45 31.91 -0.42 -7.64
CA ALA A 45 31.01 0.19 -6.68
C ALA A 45 31.41 1.66 -6.51
N ALA A 46 30.74 2.56 -7.24
CA ALA A 46 30.87 3.99 -7.05
C ALA A 46 29.77 4.47 -6.10
N ALA A 47 30.17 4.73 -4.87
CA ALA A 47 29.47 5.61 -3.96
C ALA A 47 29.39 7.01 -4.59
N GLY A 48 28.17 7.47 -4.86
CA GLY A 48 27.88 8.83 -5.30
C GLY A 48 27.06 9.54 -4.23
N GLY A 49 27.71 10.00 -3.18
CA GLY A 49 27.14 10.89 -2.18
C GLY A 49 26.91 12.27 -2.79
N GLY A 50 25.68 12.55 -3.19
CA GLY A 50 25.19 13.90 -3.47
C GLY A 50 24.50 14.44 -2.23
N ALA A 51 25.22 15.28 -1.46
CA ALA A 51 24.63 16.11 -0.43
C ALA A 51 23.69 17.13 -1.09
N GLY A 52 22.40 16.78 -1.16
CA GLY A 52 21.32 17.68 -1.55
C GLY A 52 20.86 18.51 -0.34
N ALA A 53 20.66 19.81 -0.58
CA ALA A 53 20.36 20.86 0.40
C ALA A 53 19.44 20.45 1.57
N ALA A 54 19.84 20.86 2.78
CA ALA A 54 19.03 20.82 3.99
C ALA A 54 17.84 21.80 3.86
N GLY A 55 16.79 21.37 3.16
CA GLY A 55 15.45 21.89 3.38
C GLY A 55 14.93 21.31 4.69
N GLY A 56 14.35 22.14 5.56
CA GLY A 56 13.70 21.66 6.78
C GLY A 56 12.64 20.59 6.50
N PRO A 57 12.12 19.90 7.52
CA PRO A 57 11.15 18.83 7.33
C PRO A 57 9.97 19.34 6.51
N SER A 58 9.66 18.67 5.40
CA SER A 58 8.58 19.07 4.49
C SER A 58 7.24 18.64 5.06
N VAL A 59 6.85 19.26 6.16
CA VAL A 59 5.56 19.09 6.83
C VAL A 59 4.64 20.28 6.54
N VAL A 60 3.33 20.05 6.67
CA VAL A 60 2.30 21.08 6.48
C VAL A 60 1.67 21.39 7.82
N VAL A 61 1.70 22.66 8.24
CA VAL A 61 1.03 23.11 9.46
C VAL A 61 -0.43 23.38 9.17
N GLY A 62 -1.32 22.66 9.86
CA GLY A 62 -2.76 22.83 9.75
C GLY A 62 -3.27 24.08 10.48
N PRO A 63 -4.55 24.47 10.28
CA PRO A 63 -5.19 25.57 11.02
C PRO A 63 -5.23 25.36 12.54
N ASP A 64 -5.09 24.11 12.99
CA ASP A 64 -4.99 23.70 14.39
C ASP A 64 -3.57 23.79 14.96
N GLY A 65 -2.61 24.34 14.19
CA GLY A 65 -1.21 24.50 14.59
C GLY A 65 -0.38 23.22 14.55
N LYS A 66 -0.95 22.07 14.15
CA LYS A 66 -0.24 20.79 14.11
C LYS A 66 0.47 20.59 12.77
N ALA A 67 1.75 20.25 12.82
CA ALA A 67 2.57 19.93 11.64
C ALA A 67 2.38 18.47 11.23
N ARG A 68 1.88 18.22 10.01
CA ARG A 68 1.55 16.87 9.51
C ARG A 68 2.36 16.48 8.28
N CYS A 69 2.42 15.18 7.99
CA CYS A 69 2.91 14.70 6.70
C CYS A 69 2.05 15.30 5.56
N PRO A 70 2.63 15.81 4.46
CA PRO A 70 1.89 16.56 3.43
C PRO A 70 0.68 15.82 2.86
N TRP A 71 0.82 14.51 2.62
CA TRP A 71 -0.23 13.66 2.04
C TRP A 71 -1.51 13.61 2.87
N SER A 72 -1.44 13.82 4.19
CA SER A 72 -2.64 13.83 5.05
C SER A 72 -3.58 15.00 4.73
N THR A 73 -3.04 16.05 4.11
CA THR A 73 -3.76 17.30 3.81
C THR A 73 -4.06 17.51 2.33
N THR A 74 -3.63 16.59 1.44
CA THR A 74 -3.81 16.72 -0.02
C THR A 74 -5.26 16.49 -0.44
N TYR A 75 -5.98 15.61 0.23
CA TYR A 75 -7.37 15.33 -0.09
C TYR A 75 -8.28 16.48 0.37
N LYS A 76 -9.00 17.10 -0.58
CA LYS A 76 -9.92 18.22 -0.33
C LYS A 76 -11.39 17.88 -0.60
N GLY A 77 -11.71 16.60 -0.83
CA GLY A 77 -13.07 16.13 -1.09
C GLY A 77 -13.88 15.89 0.19
N ALA A 78 -15.10 15.37 0.02
CA ALA A 78 -15.88 14.82 1.12
C ALA A 78 -15.13 13.62 1.72
N GLY A 79 -14.67 13.74 2.97
CA GLY A 79 -13.72 12.78 3.56
C GLY A 79 -12.38 13.40 4.02
N ALA A 80 -12.15 14.70 3.79
CA ALA A 80 -10.88 15.36 4.14
C ALA A 80 -10.59 15.34 5.64
N ALA A 81 -11.61 15.51 6.48
CA ALA A 81 -11.45 15.44 7.93
C ALA A 81 -11.08 14.01 8.38
N GLU A 82 -11.72 13.00 7.78
CA GLU A 82 -11.47 11.59 8.04
C GLU A 82 -10.06 11.18 7.59
N TYR A 83 -9.55 11.76 6.50
CA TYR A 83 -8.19 11.48 6.02
C TYR A 83 -7.12 12.07 6.96
N ILE A 84 -7.39 13.26 7.52
CA ILE A 84 -6.54 13.84 8.57
C ILE A 84 -6.64 13.02 9.86
N ALA A 85 -7.84 12.60 10.27
CA ALA A 85 -8.03 11.75 11.44
C ALA A 85 -7.30 10.40 11.29
N TYR A 86 -7.38 9.77 10.12
CA TYR A 86 -6.62 8.55 9.82
C TYR A 86 -5.10 8.75 10.01
N HIS A 87 -4.54 9.85 9.51
CA HIS A 87 -3.13 10.18 9.75
C HIS A 87 -2.82 10.38 11.25
N ASP A 88 -3.69 11.09 11.96
CA ASP A 88 -3.44 11.52 13.34
C ASP A 88 -3.63 10.35 14.35
N GLU A 89 -4.58 9.46 14.09
CA GLU A 89 -5.14 8.52 15.06
C GLU A 89 -4.95 7.04 14.69
N GLU A 90 -4.61 6.72 13.44
CA GLU A 90 -4.47 5.31 12.98
C GLU A 90 -3.10 5.04 12.35
N TRP A 91 -2.68 5.86 11.38
CA TRP A 91 -1.50 5.57 10.55
C TRP A 91 -0.19 5.61 11.35
N CYS A 92 0.66 4.61 11.12
CA CYS A 92 1.90 4.36 11.85
C CYS A 92 1.73 4.09 13.36
N ARG A 93 0.50 3.85 13.86
CA ARG A 93 0.30 3.41 15.25
C ARG A 93 0.30 1.89 15.36
N PRO A 94 1.03 1.29 16.32
CA PRO A 94 1.12 -0.15 16.50
C PRO A 94 -0.26 -0.77 16.72
N GLU A 95 -0.73 -1.52 15.73
CA GLU A 95 -1.97 -2.29 15.83
C GLU A 95 -1.67 -3.74 16.18
N ARG A 96 -2.42 -4.28 17.14
CA ARG A 96 -2.30 -5.66 17.61
C ARG A 96 -3.61 -6.42 17.55
N ASP A 97 -4.74 -5.73 17.45
CA ASP A 97 -6.06 -6.34 17.28
C ASP A 97 -6.14 -7.08 15.93
N GLU A 98 -6.41 -8.37 16.00
CA GLU A 98 -6.36 -9.24 14.83
C GLU A 98 -7.44 -8.91 13.79
N ARG A 99 -8.61 -8.43 14.23
CA ARG A 99 -9.68 -8.02 13.33
C ARG A 99 -9.33 -6.73 12.61
N ALA A 100 -8.76 -5.75 13.32
CA ALA A 100 -8.27 -4.50 12.73
C ALA A 100 -7.13 -4.75 11.73
N LEU A 101 -6.19 -5.63 12.08
CA LEU A 101 -5.11 -6.07 11.18
C LEU A 101 -5.66 -6.74 9.91
N PHE A 102 -6.69 -7.58 10.04
CA PHE A 102 -7.34 -8.21 8.89
C PHE A 102 -8.12 -7.20 8.04
N GLU A 103 -8.91 -6.31 8.65
CA GLU A 103 -9.61 -5.22 7.97
C GLU A 103 -8.64 -4.40 7.12
N LEU A 104 -7.55 -3.92 7.74
CA LEU A 104 -6.56 -3.10 7.07
C LEU A 104 -5.91 -3.85 5.90
N LEU A 105 -5.54 -5.13 6.06
CA LEU A 105 -4.93 -5.94 5.00
C LEU A 105 -5.84 -6.05 3.77
N VAL A 106 -7.15 -6.27 3.98
CA VAL A 106 -8.12 -6.36 2.89
C VAL A 106 -8.32 -4.99 2.21
N LEU A 107 -8.37 -3.90 2.97
CA LEU A 107 -8.52 -2.55 2.43
C LEU A 107 -7.30 -2.10 1.61
N GLU A 108 -6.08 -2.42 2.07
CA GLU A 108 -4.83 -2.19 1.33
C GLU A 108 -4.82 -2.94 -0.01
N GLY A 109 -5.26 -4.21 -0.01
CA GLY A 109 -5.44 -4.96 -1.25
C GLY A 109 -6.51 -4.36 -2.17
N ALA A 110 -7.59 -3.82 -1.60
CA ALA A 110 -8.65 -3.16 -2.36
C ALA A 110 -8.21 -1.84 -2.99
N GLN A 111 -7.15 -1.20 -2.47
CA GLN A 111 -6.65 0.08 -2.95
C GLN A 111 -5.97 0.01 -4.33
N ALA A 112 -5.45 -1.15 -4.77
CA ALA A 112 -4.66 -1.24 -6.00
C ALA A 112 -5.36 -0.60 -7.22
N GLY A 113 -4.86 0.53 -7.73
CA GLY A 113 -5.53 1.29 -8.80
C GLY A 113 -6.30 2.56 -8.36
N LEU A 114 -6.36 2.87 -7.07
CA LEU A 114 -7.15 3.94 -6.46
C LEU A 114 -6.34 4.74 -5.42
N SER A 115 -6.86 5.89 -4.99
CA SER A 115 -6.32 6.61 -3.83
C SER A 115 -6.75 5.96 -2.51
N TRP A 116 -5.93 6.09 -1.47
CA TRP A 116 -6.31 5.64 -0.13
C TRP A 116 -7.54 6.39 0.40
N ALA A 117 -7.66 7.70 0.13
CA ALA A 117 -8.86 8.48 0.45
C ALA A 117 -10.15 7.86 -0.14
N THR A 118 -10.08 7.26 -1.34
CA THR A 118 -11.23 6.55 -1.93
C THR A 118 -11.61 5.32 -1.11
N ILE A 119 -10.62 4.57 -0.62
CA ILE A 119 -10.86 3.38 0.21
C ILE A 119 -11.38 3.77 1.59
N LEU A 120 -10.79 4.79 2.21
CA LEU A 120 -11.21 5.29 3.52
C LEU A 120 -12.66 5.78 3.50
N ALA A 121 -13.06 6.56 2.48
CA ALA A 121 -14.44 6.99 2.30
C ALA A 121 -15.43 5.81 2.11
N LYS A 122 -14.95 4.67 1.62
CA LYS A 122 -15.74 3.44 1.44
C LYS A 122 -15.66 2.50 2.63
N ARG A 123 -14.80 2.73 3.61
CA ARG A 123 -14.57 1.84 4.75
C ARG A 123 -15.86 1.46 5.49
N PRO A 124 -16.83 2.35 5.74
CA PRO A 124 -18.12 1.96 6.33
C PRO A 124 -18.90 0.94 5.49
N ALA A 125 -18.91 1.11 4.16
CA ALA A 125 -19.55 0.16 3.25
C ALA A 125 -18.82 -1.19 3.22
N TYR A 126 -17.49 -1.16 3.28
CA TYR A 126 -16.67 -2.37 3.41
C TYR A 126 -16.97 -3.13 4.72
N ARG A 127 -17.05 -2.44 5.85
CA ARG A 127 -17.43 -3.04 7.14
C ARG A 127 -18.80 -3.70 7.06
N ALA A 128 -19.80 -3.04 6.48
CA ALA A 128 -21.12 -3.63 6.28
C ALA A 128 -21.06 -4.87 5.35
N ALA A 129 -20.38 -4.75 4.20
CA ALA A 129 -20.28 -5.80 3.19
C ALA A 129 -19.57 -7.06 3.70
N PHE A 130 -18.53 -6.90 4.52
CA PHE A 130 -17.68 -7.98 5.00
C PHE A 130 -17.91 -8.26 6.49
N LYS A 131 -19.14 -8.07 7.00
CA LYS A 131 -19.55 -8.51 8.34
C LYS A 131 -18.61 -8.00 9.45
N ASN A 132 -18.30 -6.71 9.40
CA ASN A 132 -17.32 -6.00 10.24
C ASN A 132 -15.93 -6.67 10.27
N PHE A 133 -15.54 -7.28 9.15
CA PHE A 133 -14.27 -7.98 8.98
C PHE A 133 -14.04 -9.10 10.00
N ASP A 134 -15.09 -9.75 10.51
CA ASP A 134 -14.91 -10.99 11.24
C ASP A 134 -14.33 -12.08 10.31
N PRO A 135 -13.10 -12.58 10.53
CA PRO A 135 -12.45 -13.45 9.55
C PRO A 135 -13.22 -14.75 9.32
N ALA A 136 -13.86 -15.33 10.35
CA ALA A 136 -14.66 -16.54 10.19
C ALA A 136 -15.94 -16.26 9.37
N ALA A 137 -16.62 -15.15 9.65
CA ALA A 137 -17.82 -14.77 8.92
C ALA A 137 -17.54 -14.42 7.45
N VAL A 138 -16.40 -13.78 7.17
CA VAL A 138 -15.94 -13.47 5.80
C VAL A 138 -15.52 -14.75 5.07
N ALA A 139 -14.79 -15.64 5.73
CA ALA A 139 -14.37 -16.93 5.14
C ALA A 139 -15.56 -17.82 4.75
N ALA A 140 -16.69 -17.68 5.45
CA ALA A 140 -17.93 -18.42 5.22
C ALA A 140 -18.88 -17.77 4.19
N MET A 141 -18.55 -16.60 3.63
CA MET A 141 -19.41 -15.94 2.64
C MET A 141 -19.57 -16.79 1.38
N GLY A 142 -20.83 -16.96 0.95
CA GLY A 142 -21.18 -17.73 -0.24
C GLY A 142 -21.11 -16.92 -1.53
N GLU A 143 -21.14 -17.60 -2.68
CA GLU A 143 -21.07 -16.96 -4.00
C GLU A 143 -22.17 -15.90 -4.19
N GLY A 144 -23.40 -16.19 -3.79
CA GLY A 144 -24.52 -15.24 -3.92
C GLY A 144 -24.30 -13.92 -3.16
N GLU A 145 -23.71 -13.97 -1.96
CA GLU A 145 -23.33 -12.76 -1.22
C GLU A 145 -22.25 -11.97 -1.97
N LEU A 146 -21.26 -12.66 -2.53
CA LEU A 146 -20.15 -12.03 -3.26
C LEU A 146 -20.59 -11.42 -4.59
N GLU A 147 -21.50 -12.07 -5.33
CA GLU A 147 -22.09 -11.50 -6.53
C GLU A 147 -22.91 -10.24 -6.20
N ALA A 148 -23.70 -10.25 -5.12
CA ALA A 148 -24.45 -9.07 -4.69
C ALA A 148 -23.55 -7.87 -4.39
N LEU A 149 -22.32 -8.09 -3.91
CA LEU A 149 -21.35 -7.02 -3.69
C LEU A 149 -20.78 -6.40 -4.98
N LEU A 150 -20.90 -7.08 -6.12
CA LEU A 150 -20.48 -6.57 -7.43
C LEU A 150 -21.55 -5.71 -8.10
N GLU A 151 -22.78 -5.75 -7.60
CA GLU A 151 -23.88 -4.96 -8.14
C GLU A 151 -23.73 -3.46 -7.85
N PRO A 152 -24.32 -2.58 -8.69
CA PRO A 152 -24.41 -1.15 -8.39
C PRO A 152 -25.06 -0.90 -7.02
N GLY A 153 -24.50 0.04 -6.26
CA GLY A 153 -25.06 0.43 -4.94
C GLY A 153 -24.43 -0.26 -3.73
N SER A 154 -23.55 -1.26 -3.91
CA SER A 154 -22.87 -1.94 -2.79
C SER A 154 -21.93 -1.04 -1.97
N GLY A 155 -21.62 0.16 -2.47
CA GLY A 155 -20.75 1.14 -1.79
C GLY A 155 -19.25 0.82 -1.86
N ILE A 156 -18.86 -0.43 -2.13
CA ILE A 156 -17.47 -0.87 -2.22
C ILE A 156 -16.86 -0.73 -3.64
N VAL A 157 -15.59 -1.08 -3.80
CA VAL A 157 -14.96 -1.18 -5.13
C VAL A 157 -15.43 -2.46 -5.81
N ARG A 158 -16.22 -2.30 -6.87
CA ARG A 158 -16.82 -3.39 -7.66
C ARG A 158 -15.81 -4.02 -8.62
N HIS A 159 -14.81 -4.69 -8.05
CA HIS A 159 -13.81 -5.43 -8.80
C HIS A 159 -13.81 -6.88 -8.33
N ARG A 160 -14.23 -7.79 -9.22
CA ARG A 160 -14.43 -9.22 -8.92
C ARG A 160 -13.25 -9.84 -8.17
N GLY A 161 -12.03 -9.67 -8.68
CA GLY A 161 -10.85 -10.24 -8.03
C GLY A 161 -10.60 -9.73 -6.61
N LYS A 162 -10.94 -8.47 -6.31
CA LYS A 162 -10.72 -7.87 -4.98
C LYS A 162 -11.76 -8.35 -3.99
N VAL A 163 -13.02 -8.42 -4.42
CA VAL A 163 -14.13 -8.96 -3.60
C VAL A 163 -13.86 -10.43 -3.26
N LEU A 164 -13.52 -11.26 -4.26
CA LEU A 164 -13.20 -12.67 -4.03
C LEU A 164 -11.95 -12.83 -3.15
N SER A 165 -10.97 -11.93 -3.26
CA SER A 165 -9.77 -12.01 -2.43
C SER A 165 -10.02 -11.82 -0.94
N ALA A 166 -11.06 -11.07 -0.54
CA ALA A 166 -11.38 -10.91 0.88
C ALA A 166 -11.70 -12.27 1.53
N VAL A 167 -12.46 -13.12 0.85
CA VAL A 167 -12.80 -14.48 1.33
C VAL A 167 -11.58 -15.40 1.33
N SER A 168 -10.77 -15.41 0.26
CA SER A 168 -9.56 -16.24 0.26
C SER A 168 -8.57 -15.80 1.33
N ASN A 169 -8.40 -14.48 1.53
CA ASN A 169 -7.51 -13.93 2.53
C ASN A 169 -8.01 -14.24 3.95
N ALA A 170 -9.33 -14.22 4.20
CA ALA A 170 -9.91 -14.62 5.47
C ALA A 170 -9.59 -16.08 5.83
N LYS A 171 -9.68 -16.99 4.85
CA LYS A 171 -9.32 -18.40 5.02
C LYS A 171 -7.83 -18.57 5.35
N CYS A 172 -6.95 -17.87 4.64
CA CYS A 172 -5.51 -17.88 4.91
C CYS A 172 -5.17 -17.28 6.29
N PHE A 173 -5.88 -16.23 6.69
CA PHE A 173 -5.72 -15.58 8.00
C PHE A 173 -6.04 -16.55 9.15
N LEU A 174 -7.19 -17.22 9.08
CA LEU A 174 -7.60 -18.25 10.06
C LEU A 174 -6.60 -19.42 10.10
N GLU A 175 -6.05 -19.81 8.95
CA GLU A 175 -5.04 -20.86 8.86
C GLU A 175 -3.70 -20.45 9.50
N ILE A 176 -3.31 -19.18 9.41
CA ILE A 176 -2.17 -18.66 10.16
C ILE A 176 -2.45 -18.70 11.66
N GLN A 177 -3.62 -18.20 12.12
CA GLN A 177 -4.00 -18.28 13.53
C GLN A 177 -3.97 -19.72 14.04
N ARG A 178 -4.48 -20.68 13.25
CA ARG A 178 -4.47 -22.11 13.62
C ARG A 178 -3.06 -22.69 13.78
N ARG A 179 -2.11 -22.31 12.93
CA ARG A 179 -0.73 -22.86 12.95
C ARG A 179 0.19 -22.13 13.91
N HIS A 180 0.03 -20.82 14.06
CA HIS A 180 0.97 -19.96 14.80
C HIS A 180 0.37 -19.41 16.10
N GLY A 181 -0.91 -19.67 16.38
CA GLY A 181 -1.64 -19.19 17.55
C GLY A 181 -2.20 -17.78 17.35
N SER A 182 -1.43 -16.86 16.77
CA SER A 182 -1.86 -15.48 16.49
C SER A 182 -1.35 -15.01 15.13
N PHE A 183 -2.23 -14.36 14.36
CA PHE A 183 -1.82 -13.62 13.17
C PHE A 183 -1.03 -12.37 13.53
N SER A 184 -1.39 -11.69 14.63
CA SER A 184 -0.67 -10.51 15.12
C SER A 184 0.79 -10.85 15.42
N ASP A 185 1.05 -11.86 16.24
CA ASP A 185 2.43 -12.27 16.56
C ASP A 185 3.20 -12.72 15.31
N TRP A 186 2.53 -13.46 14.41
CA TRP A 186 3.10 -13.84 13.12
C TRP A 186 3.44 -12.64 12.24
N LEU A 187 2.61 -11.60 12.20
CA LEU A 187 2.86 -10.39 11.41
C LEU A 187 4.02 -9.59 12.00
N TRP A 188 4.06 -9.44 13.32
CA TRP A 188 5.08 -8.62 13.97
C TRP A 188 6.48 -9.25 13.94
N GLN A 189 6.61 -10.54 13.61
CA GLN A 189 7.92 -11.17 13.39
C GLN A 189 8.70 -10.57 12.20
N PHE A 190 8.01 -9.88 11.28
CA PHE A 190 8.63 -9.29 10.08
C PHE A 190 9.37 -7.98 10.36
N VAL A 191 9.34 -7.49 11.61
CA VAL A 191 10.14 -6.36 12.07
C VAL A 191 11.06 -6.78 13.23
N PRO A 192 12.28 -6.21 13.34
CA PRO A 192 13.23 -6.59 14.37
C PRO A 192 12.65 -6.47 15.78
N GLY A 193 12.75 -7.55 16.56
CA GLY A 193 12.29 -7.59 17.95
C GLY A 193 10.77 -7.48 18.13
N GLY A 194 9.98 -7.56 17.05
CA GLY A 194 8.53 -7.38 17.14
C GLY A 194 8.11 -5.97 17.52
N ALA A 195 8.97 -4.97 17.29
CA ALA A 195 8.76 -3.57 17.65
C ALA A 195 8.75 -2.67 16.40
N PRO A 196 8.07 -1.50 16.44
CA PRO A 196 8.00 -0.60 15.30
C PRO A 196 9.38 -0.15 14.83
N MET A 197 9.62 -0.22 13.52
CA MET A 197 10.81 0.39 12.92
C MET A 197 10.57 1.87 12.71
N VAL A 198 11.22 2.72 13.49
CA VAL A 198 11.08 4.18 13.39
C VAL A 198 12.10 4.74 12.40
N ASN A 199 11.62 5.27 11.27
CA ASN A 199 12.48 5.91 10.28
C ASN A 199 12.68 7.41 10.59
N ALA A 200 13.57 8.04 9.84
CA ALA A 200 13.95 9.45 10.01
C ALA A 200 13.87 10.22 8.69
N TRP A 201 12.82 9.97 7.90
CA TRP A 201 12.57 10.70 6.66
C TRP A 201 12.26 12.17 6.96
N THR A 202 13.00 13.08 6.33
CA THR A 202 12.72 14.52 6.40
C THR A 202 11.84 14.98 5.25
N ASP A 203 11.78 14.20 4.17
CA ASP A 203 11.00 14.49 2.98
C ASP A 203 10.30 13.24 2.42
N MET A 204 9.10 13.43 1.87
CA MET A 204 8.31 12.37 1.24
C MET A 204 9.07 11.64 0.12
N ALA A 205 9.95 12.32 -0.61
CA ALA A 205 10.77 11.74 -1.68
C ALA A 205 11.84 10.74 -1.18
N GLN A 206 12.17 10.76 0.11
CA GLN A 206 13.10 9.80 0.72
C GLN A 206 12.41 8.47 1.06
N MET A 207 11.09 8.50 1.30
CA MET A 207 10.32 7.32 1.66
C MET A 207 10.24 6.36 0.46
N PRO A 208 10.72 5.12 0.60
CA PRO A 208 10.71 4.17 -0.51
C PRO A 208 9.28 3.71 -0.84
N THR A 209 9.11 2.98 -1.94
CA THR A 209 7.81 2.39 -2.29
C THR A 209 7.62 0.99 -1.71
N HIS A 210 8.71 0.35 -1.33
CA HIS A 210 8.78 -0.96 -0.70
C HIS A 210 10.16 -1.09 -0.02
N THR A 211 10.25 -1.95 0.98
CA THR A 211 11.49 -2.30 1.68
C THR A 211 11.72 -3.81 1.63
N ARG A 212 12.90 -4.24 2.07
CA ARG A 212 13.24 -5.67 2.23
C ARG A 212 12.23 -6.40 3.12
N GLU A 213 11.77 -5.77 4.20
CA GLU A 213 10.79 -6.32 5.13
C GLU A 213 9.42 -6.49 4.45
N SER A 214 8.99 -5.50 3.65
CA SER A 214 7.75 -5.60 2.89
C SER A 214 7.80 -6.67 1.79
N GLU A 215 8.97 -6.91 1.19
CA GLU A 215 9.20 -7.99 0.24
C GLU A 215 9.10 -9.35 0.93
N ALA A 216 9.72 -9.49 2.11
CA ALA A 216 9.64 -10.70 2.92
C ALA A 216 8.20 -11.00 3.35
N LEU A 217 7.47 -9.99 3.85
CA LEU A 217 6.06 -10.11 4.22
C LEU A 217 5.20 -10.48 3.00
N SER A 218 5.41 -9.83 1.85
CA SER A 218 4.71 -10.14 0.60
C SER A 218 4.94 -11.59 0.17
N ALA A 219 6.20 -12.06 0.21
CA ALA A 219 6.54 -13.43 -0.15
C ALA A 219 5.89 -14.44 0.80
N ALA A 220 5.90 -14.17 2.09
CA ALA A 220 5.28 -15.02 3.10
C ALA A 220 3.75 -15.09 2.93
N LEU A 221 3.07 -13.94 2.84
CA LEU A 221 1.62 -13.90 2.61
C LEU A 221 1.22 -14.61 1.31
N LYS A 222 1.98 -14.43 0.22
CA LYS A 222 1.73 -15.16 -1.04
C LYS A 222 1.90 -16.67 -0.88
N LYS A 223 2.91 -17.12 -0.13
CA LYS A 223 3.13 -18.54 0.18
C LYS A 223 1.96 -19.13 0.96
N GLU A 224 1.35 -18.34 1.83
CA GLU A 224 0.15 -18.72 2.59
C GLU A 224 -1.14 -18.64 1.76
N GLY A 225 -1.08 -18.14 0.53
CA GLY A 225 -2.20 -18.11 -0.42
C GLY A 225 -2.93 -16.78 -0.54
N PHE A 226 -2.52 -15.75 0.22
CA PHE A 226 -3.13 -14.42 0.16
C PHE A 226 -3.01 -13.82 -1.25
N LYS A 227 -3.98 -12.98 -1.60
CA LYS A 227 -4.07 -12.26 -2.87
C LYS A 227 -4.07 -10.75 -2.64
N PHE A 228 -3.66 -10.00 -3.65
CA PHE A 228 -3.49 -8.53 -3.61
C PHE A 228 -2.48 -8.05 -2.55
N VAL A 229 -1.47 -8.87 -2.24
CA VAL A 229 -0.42 -8.60 -1.24
C VAL A 229 0.96 -8.43 -1.91
N GLY A 230 1.08 -7.48 -2.85
CA GLY A 230 2.38 -7.15 -3.46
C GLY A 230 3.31 -6.42 -2.49
N PRO A 231 4.63 -6.31 -2.75
CA PRO A 231 5.57 -5.63 -1.84
C PRO A 231 5.17 -4.19 -1.51
N VAL A 232 4.73 -3.42 -2.52
CA VAL A 232 4.22 -2.04 -2.31
C VAL A 232 3.00 -2.02 -1.39
N THR A 233 2.03 -2.91 -1.61
CA THR A 233 0.85 -3.05 -0.74
C THR A 233 1.24 -3.48 0.67
N CYS A 234 2.21 -4.39 0.81
CA CYS A 234 2.69 -4.83 2.11
C CYS A 234 3.43 -3.71 2.84
N TYR A 235 4.16 -2.84 2.14
CA TYR A 235 4.80 -1.70 2.77
C TYR A 235 3.77 -0.69 3.28
N SER A 236 2.76 -0.37 2.47
CA SER A 236 1.63 0.46 2.93
C SER A 236 0.87 -0.17 4.09
N TYR A 237 0.65 -1.49 4.06
CA TYR A 237 0.07 -2.23 5.19
C TYR A 237 0.93 -2.13 6.46
N MET A 238 2.26 -2.28 6.34
CA MET A 238 3.18 -2.12 7.46
C MET A 238 3.14 -0.71 8.05
N GLN A 239 3.03 0.32 7.20
CA GLN A 239 2.84 1.71 7.64
C GLN A 239 1.48 1.88 8.33
N GLY A 240 0.40 1.40 7.71
CA GLY A 240 -0.95 1.51 8.25
C GLY A 240 -1.14 0.78 9.59
N ALA A 241 -0.46 -0.35 9.79
CA ALA A 241 -0.50 -1.15 11.02
C ALA A 241 0.55 -0.75 12.07
N GLY A 242 1.42 0.23 11.75
CA GLY A 242 2.47 0.69 12.66
C GLY A 242 3.62 -0.28 12.89
N LEU A 243 3.83 -1.26 11.99
CA LEU A 243 5.06 -2.05 11.95
C LEU A 243 6.26 -1.15 11.62
N VAL A 244 6.03 -0.12 10.81
CA VAL A 244 6.99 0.96 10.57
C VAL A 244 6.35 2.28 10.94
N ASN A 245 7.14 3.18 11.52
CA ASN A 245 6.76 4.57 11.73
C ASN A 245 7.49 5.44 10.70
N ASP A 246 6.73 5.83 9.68
CA ASP A 246 7.17 6.64 8.55
C ASP A 246 6.64 8.07 8.60
N HIS A 247 6.10 8.51 9.74
CA HIS A 247 5.88 9.93 9.96
C HIS A 247 7.18 10.70 9.76
N LEU A 248 7.13 11.77 8.97
CA LEU A 248 8.30 12.61 8.72
C LEU A 248 8.84 13.18 10.03
N VAL A 249 10.14 13.49 10.09
CA VAL A 249 10.82 14.01 11.29
C VAL A 249 10.11 15.22 11.91
N GLY A 250 9.51 16.10 11.11
CA GLY A 250 8.77 17.27 11.60
C GLY A 250 7.28 17.02 11.92
N CYS A 251 6.78 15.80 11.77
CA CYS A 251 5.36 15.49 11.98
C CYS A 251 5.06 15.32 13.47
N PHE A 252 3.98 15.93 13.95
CA PHE A 252 3.59 15.88 15.35
C PHE A 252 3.23 14.46 15.84
N CYS A 253 2.88 13.55 14.92
CA CYS A 253 2.56 12.16 15.24
C CYS A 253 3.80 11.26 15.39
N ARG A 254 5.01 11.75 15.07
CA ARG A 254 6.20 10.90 15.02
C ARG A 254 6.62 10.37 16.39
N GLU A 255 6.58 11.20 17.43
CA GLU A 255 7.11 10.89 18.77
C GLU A 255 6.10 10.17 19.68
N GLY A 256 4.91 9.82 19.17
CA GLY A 256 3.81 9.28 19.97
C GLY A 256 3.75 7.76 20.09
N LEU A 257 4.86 7.04 19.96
CA LEU A 257 4.95 5.57 20.02
C LEU A 257 5.87 5.07 21.14
#